data_AF-A0A968X2U3-F1
#
_entry.id   AF-A0A968X2U3-F1
#
_cell.length_a   1.000
_cell.length_b   1.000
_cell.length_c   1.000
_cell.angle_alpha   90.00
_cell.angle_beta   90.00
_cell.angle_gamma   90.00
#
_symmetry.space_group_name_H-M   'P 1'
#
loop_
_entity.id
_entity.type
_entity.pdbx_description
1 polymer ?
#
loop_
_entity_poly.entity_id
_entity_poly.type
_entity_poly.pdbx_seq_one_letter_code
_entity_poly.pdbx_strand_id
1 'polypeptide(L)'
;MAKGAVNEELRMAFEGHLKETQTHLQRLEQVAEMCKVTLRGPKCKGMEGLLEEGSGLLNDEAKNAARDAALIPAAQRVEHFEMAAYGSAKQALP
;
A
#
# COMPACT_ATOMS: atom_id res chain seq x y z
N MET A 1 0.26 -9.07 3.42
CA MET A 1 -1.11 -9.23 3.92
C MET A 1 -1.84 -10.42 3.27
N ALA A 2 -1.82 -10.60 1.94
CA ALA A 2 -2.46 -11.74 1.23
C ALA A 2 -2.29 -13.12 1.90
N LYS A 3 -1.06 -13.55 2.20
CA LYS A 3 -0.77 -14.85 2.85
C LYS A 3 -1.38 -15.03 4.25
N GLY A 4 -1.75 -13.92 4.89
CA GLY A 4 -2.37 -13.90 6.21
C GLY A 4 -3.89 -13.86 6.18
N ALA A 5 -4.51 -13.57 5.04
CA ALA A 5 -5.95 -13.55 4.88
C ALA A 5 -6.49 -14.99 4.76
N VAL A 6 -7.64 -15.27 5.37
CA VAL A 6 -8.34 -16.57 5.23
C VAL A 6 -9.53 -16.51 4.29
N ASN A 7 -10.16 -15.35 4.17
CA ASN A 7 -11.17 -15.08 3.18
C ASN A 7 -10.54 -14.96 1.79
N GLU A 8 -11.06 -15.73 0.83
CA GLU A 8 -10.53 -15.81 -0.53
C GLU A 8 -10.63 -14.46 -1.27
N GLU A 9 -11.75 -13.76 -1.15
CA GLU A 9 -11.95 -12.45 -1.80
C GLU A 9 -10.96 -11.42 -1.26
N LEU A 10 -10.73 -11.40 0.06
CA LEU A 10 -9.76 -10.50 0.68
C LEU A 10 -8.33 -10.83 0.23
N ARG A 11 -7.98 -12.12 0.16
CA ARG A 11 -6.67 -12.54 -0.37
C ARG A 11 -6.49 -12.07 -1.82
N MET A 12 -7.49 -12.32 -2.68
CA MET A 12 -7.47 -11.90 -4.07
C MET A 12 -7.38 -10.38 -4.21
N ALA A 13 -8.07 -9.62 -3.35
CA ALA A 13 -7.98 -8.16 -3.32
C ALA A 13 -6.55 -7.70 -3.02
N PHE A 14 -5.86 -8.29 -2.02
CA PHE A 14 -4.46 -7.96 -1.73
C PHE A 14 -3.50 -8.33 -2.87
N GLU A 15 -3.71 -9.47 -3.53
CA GLU A 15 -2.89 -9.89 -4.66
C GLU A 15 -3.14 -9.04 -5.92
N GLY A 16 -4.39 -8.63 -6.13
CA GLY A 16 -4.77 -7.68 -7.18
C GLY A 16 -4.11 -6.33 -6.96
N HIS A 17 -4.24 -5.79 -5.74
CA HIS A 17 -3.65 -4.50 -5.38
C HIS A 17 -2.12 -4.48 -5.48
N LEU A 18 -1.44 -5.60 -5.19
CA LEU A 18 0.01 -5.71 -5.43
C LEU A 18 0.36 -5.50 -6.92
N LYS A 19 -0.44 -6.06 -7.85
CA LYS A 19 -0.23 -5.88 -9.30
C LYS A 19 -0.49 -4.43 -9.73
N GLU A 20 -1.53 -3.81 -9.16
CA GLU A 20 -1.84 -2.39 -9.37
C GLU A 20 -0.68 -1.51 -8.87
N THR A 21 -0.15 -1.78 -7.68
CA THR A 21 0.98 -1.07 -7.08
C THR A 21 2.24 -1.16 -7.95
N GLN A 22 2.52 -2.32 -8.55
CA GLN A 22 3.62 -2.46 -9.51
C GLN A 22 3.41 -1.60 -10.77
N THR A 23 2.16 -1.50 -11.24
CA THR A 23 1.80 -0.63 -12.36
C THR A 23 1.92 0.85 -11.96
N HIS A 24 1.57 1.21 -10.73
CA HIS A 24 1.74 2.56 -10.19
C HIS A 24 3.21 2.98 -10.16
N LEU A 25 4.12 2.09 -9.76
CA LEU A 25 5.56 2.35 -9.82
C LEU A 25 6.02 2.69 -11.25
N GLN A 26 5.61 1.90 -12.25
CA GLN A 26 5.94 2.17 -13.66
C GLN A 26 5.42 3.53 -14.13
N ARG A 27 4.22 3.92 -13.72
CA ARG A 27 3.66 5.25 -14.04
C ARG A 27 4.45 6.37 -13.36
N LEU A 28 4.85 6.20 -12.11
CA LEU A 28 5.69 7.17 -11.40
C LEU A 28 7.06 7.32 -12.07
N GLU A 29 7.65 6.24 -12.59
CA GLU A 29 8.90 6.30 -13.36
C GLU A 29 8.73 7.14 -14.64
N GLN A 30 7.64 6.93 -15.38
CA GLN A 30 7.32 7.72 -16.57
C GLN A 30 7.11 9.22 -16.24
N VAL A 31 6.35 9.52 -15.18
CA VAL A 31 6.12 10.90 -14.73
C VAL A 31 7.43 11.56 -14.29
N ALA A 32 8.29 10.83 -13.58
CA ALA A 32 9.58 11.34 -13.15
C ALA A 32 10.49 11.70 -14.34
N GLU A 33 10.50 10.86 -15.39
CA GLU A 33 11.21 11.15 -16.64
C GLU A 33 10.65 12.41 -17.32
N MET A 34 9.32 12.51 -17.47
CA MET A 34 8.66 13.67 -18.08
C MET A 34 8.95 14.98 -17.34
N CYS A 35 8.92 14.94 -16.01
CA CYS A 35 9.18 16.10 -15.16
C CYS A 35 10.68 16.33 -14.89
N LYS A 36 11.57 15.47 -15.40
CA LYS A 36 13.02 15.51 -15.16
C LYS A 36 13.38 15.50 -13.67
N VAL A 37 12.64 14.75 -12.86
CA VAL A 37 12.88 14.56 -11.43
C VAL A 37 13.37 13.15 -11.13
N THR A 38 13.95 12.93 -9.95
CA THR A 38 14.36 11.60 -9.50
C THR A 38 13.35 11.03 -8.51
N LEU A 39 13.07 9.73 -8.62
CA LEU A 39 12.28 8.98 -7.63
C LEU A 39 13.10 8.61 -6.38
N ARG A 40 14.40 8.90 -6.34
CA ARG A 40 15.22 8.67 -5.15
C ARG A 40 14.89 9.70 -4.09
N GLY A 41 14.24 9.24 -3.02
CA GLY A 41 13.95 10.02 -1.84
C GLY A 41 14.35 9.27 -0.55
N PRO A 42 14.26 9.94 0.61
CA PRO A 42 14.39 9.27 1.88
C PRO A 42 13.28 8.23 2.06
N LYS A 43 13.54 7.23 2.90
CA LYS A 43 12.53 6.25 3.30
C LYS A 43 11.32 6.97 3.92
N CYS A 44 10.12 6.66 3.42
CA CYS A 44 8.88 7.23 3.94
C CYS A 44 8.52 6.58 5.28
N LYS A 45 8.85 7.24 6.39
CA LYS A 45 8.54 6.76 7.75
C LYS A 45 7.04 6.58 8.01
N GLY A 46 6.20 7.41 7.37
CA GLY A 46 4.74 7.30 7.49
C GLY A 46 4.23 5.98 6.92
N MET A 47 4.64 5.64 5.68
CA MET A 47 4.28 4.36 5.07
C MET A 47 4.89 3.18 5.82
N GLU A 48 6.14 3.29 6.29
CA GLU A 48 6.78 2.24 7.10
C GLU A 48 5.95 1.89 8.34
N GLY A 49 5.48 2.88 9.10
CA GLY A 49 4.64 2.64 10.28
C GLY A 49 3.30 1.95 9.94
N LEU A 50 2.67 2.30 8.82
CA LEU A 50 1.44 1.63 8.37
C LEU A 50 1.68 0.17 7.98
N LEU A 51 2.81 -0.10 7.33
CA LEU A 51 3.21 -1.47 6.97
C LEU A 51 3.58 -2.29 8.21
N GLU A 52 4.22 -1.69 9.22
CA GLU A 52 4.50 -2.33 10.50
C GLU A 52 3.22 -2.71 11.24
N GLU A 53 2.22 -1.82 11.25
CA GLU A 53 0.91 -2.10 11.84
C GLU A 53 0.24 -3.31 11.17
N GLY A 54 0.16 -3.31 9.83
CA GLY A 54 -0.39 -4.43 9.07
C GLY A 54 0.41 -5.73 9.25
N SER A 55 1.73 -5.65 9.40
CA SER A 55 2.61 -6.80 9.63
C SER A 55 2.47 -7.34 11.05
N GLY A 56 2.25 -6.49 12.05
CA GLY A 56 1.99 -6.89 13.42
C GLY A 56 0.78 -7.82 13.56
N LEU A 57 -0.27 -7.58 12.77
CA LEU A 57 -1.46 -8.44 12.68
C LEU A 57 -1.16 -9.85 12.12
N LEU A 58 -0.06 -10.01 11.41
CA LEU A 58 0.36 -11.30 10.84
C LEU A 58 1.16 -12.16 11.81
N ASN A 59 1.66 -11.58 12.90
CA ASN A 59 2.46 -12.27 13.92
C ASN A 59 1.63 -13.10 14.89
N ASP A 60 0.32 -12.86 14.97
CA ASP A 60 -0.60 -13.78 15.62
C ASP A 60 -0.56 -15.14 14.86
N GLU A 61 -0.74 -16.26 15.54
CA GLU A 61 -0.84 -17.59 14.90
C GLU A 61 -2.26 -17.88 14.39
N ALA A 62 -3.29 -17.26 14.99
CA ALA A 62 -4.69 -17.51 14.69
C ALA A 62 -5.15 -16.89 13.35
N LYS A 63 -5.04 -17.64 12.25
CA LYS A 63 -5.59 -17.26 10.95
C LYS A 63 -7.11 -17.47 10.95
N ASN A 64 -7.87 -16.42 11.23
CA ASN A 64 -9.33 -16.48 11.39
C ASN A 64 -10.00 -15.20 10.86
N ALA A 65 -11.34 -15.19 10.91
CA ALA A 65 -12.14 -14.06 10.45
C ALA A 65 -11.86 -12.74 11.21
N ALA A 66 -11.44 -12.80 12.48
CA ALA A 66 -11.09 -11.61 13.25
C ALA A 66 -9.79 -10.97 12.72
N ARG A 67 -8.82 -11.79 12.28
CA ARG A 67 -7.62 -11.28 11.60
C ARG A 67 -7.98 -10.59 10.29
N ASP A 68 -8.83 -11.20 9.45
CA ASP A 68 -9.28 -10.59 8.21
C ASP A 68 -9.94 -9.23 8.46
N ALA A 69 -10.81 -9.17 9.47
CA ALA A 69 -11.46 -7.94 9.89
C ALA A 69 -10.47 -6.86 10.37
N ALA A 70 -9.30 -7.24 10.90
CA ALA A 70 -8.23 -6.31 11.28
C ALA A 70 -7.32 -5.92 10.10
N LEU A 71 -7.09 -6.84 9.14
CA LEU A 71 -6.27 -6.58 7.96
C LEU A 71 -6.93 -5.57 7.02
N ILE A 72 -8.26 -5.59 6.89
CA ILE A 72 -9.00 -4.64 6.04
C ILE A 72 -8.72 -3.18 6.43
N PRO A 73 -8.96 -2.72 7.68
CA PRO A 73 -8.71 -1.33 8.05
C PRO A 73 -7.22 -0.97 8.03
N ALA A 74 -6.30 -1.91 8.28
CA ALA A 74 -4.87 -1.68 8.12
C ALA A 74 -4.50 -1.34 6.68
N ALA A 75 -5.05 -2.09 5.71
CA ALA A 75 -4.88 -1.79 4.30
C ALA A 75 -5.57 -0.49 3.89
N GLN A 76 -6.78 -0.23 4.38
CA GLN A 76 -7.47 1.04 4.09
C GLN A 76 -6.68 2.26 4.56
N ARG A 77 -5.94 2.19 5.68
CA ARG A 77 -5.06 3.28 6.10
C ARG A 77 -3.90 3.52 5.13
N VAL A 78 -3.32 2.44 4.58
CA VAL A 78 -2.34 2.53 3.48
C VAL A 78 -2.97 3.24 2.28
N GLU A 79 -4.17 2.84 1.84
CA GLU A 79 -4.85 3.47 0.71
C GLU A 79 -5.13 4.97 0.95
N HIS A 80 -5.61 5.35 2.13
CA HIS A 80 -5.87 6.75 2.44
C HIS A 80 -4.58 7.58 2.43
N PHE A 81 -3.47 7.02 2.92
CA PHE A 81 -2.17 7.66 2.86
C PHE A 81 -1.73 7.86 1.40
N GLU A 82 -1.88 6.84 0.56
CA GLU A 82 -1.55 6.92 -0.86
C GLU A 82 -2.44 7.93 -1.60
N MET A 83 -3.75 7.94 -1.35
CA MET A 83 -4.68 8.91 -1.94
C MET A 83 -4.28 10.35 -1.61
N ALA A 84 -3.93 10.63 -0.35
CA ALA A 84 -3.45 11.94 0.06
C ALA A 84 -2.12 12.31 -0.63
N ALA A 85 -1.19 11.35 -0.74
CA ALA A 85 0.09 11.55 -1.42
C ALA A 85 -0.09 11.83 -2.92
N TYR A 86 -0.89 11.03 -3.64
CA TYR A 86 -1.19 11.27 -5.05
C TYR A 86 -1.94 12.58 -5.28
N GLY A 87 -2.90 12.90 -4.42
CA GLY A 87 -3.63 14.17 -4.47
C GLY A 87 -2.69 15.37 -4.33
N SER A 88 -1.70 15.27 -3.44
CA SER A 88 -0.70 16.31 -3.21
C SER A 88 0.29 16.40 -4.38
N ALA A 89 0.78 15.27 -4.89
CA ALA A 89 1.68 15.21 -6.03
C ALA A 89 1.04 15.82 -7.29
N LYS A 90 -0.24 15.52 -7.55
CA LYS A 90 -1.00 16.10 -8.66
C LYS A 90 -1.07 17.63 -8.60
N GLN A 91 -1.14 18.22 -7.40
CA GLN A 91 -1.18 19.68 -7.23
C GLN A 91 0.21 20.33 -7.31
N ALA A 92 1.26 19.58 -6.93
CA ALA A 92 2.62 20.09 -6.84
C ALA A 92 3.44 19.93 -8.12
N LEU A 93 3.07 19.01 -9.01
CA LEU A 93 3.72 18.82 -10.30
C LEU A 93 3.27 19.90 -11.30
N PRO A 94 4.20 20.44 -12.11
CA PRO A 94 3.93 21.53 -13.07
C PRO A 94 3.03 21.10 -14.24
#